data_AF-A0A8T4JTT0-F1
#
_entry.id   AF-A0A8T4JTT0-F1
#
_cell.length_a   1.000
_cell.length_b   1.000
_cell.length_c   1.000
_cell.angle_alpha   90.00
_cell.angle_beta   90.00
_cell.angle_gamma   90.00
#
_symmetry.space_group_name_H-M   'P 1'
#
loop_
_entity.id
_entity.type
_entity.pdbx_description
1 polymer ?
#
loop_
_entity_poly.entity_id
_entity_poly.type
_entity_poly.pdbx_seq_one_letter_code
_entity_poly.pdbx_strand_id
1 'polypeptide(L)'
;MGVNLSLKAAVVIVLAMAFLIGGVVLIVKVSMSVGVIPGYPVPVEKIKVEVTPGDSLQGTQFLVRAYWEKQRPEQDLSLMIQGPETIERFFLYDDGEHYDLELKDYVYAAHYDSKGHVDGVYNIKNDKETLASFRIGEPKCDLIVGNSNDNNINFVILPYGYNDFDAFVNDAKKIVAGRGALLSKNPFKSNRDKFSFSVVNTNVDLECEVGCNDVSTLVCCNTQKVKKEAMNCHHDSIFVLLNNSQLCGSASSYAKICAKNENSQLILMHELGHSFADLADEYVYSNYFGDYDVGKIDKANCDTETCSKWQQITTGCYPGCTYDSLYRSVEDQSVMFDLYPEYNAVSRDKIIRLVNDYTQKENEAESLLPDKKSYVVSMRYHNGEIDAGDVFLMPVKSGFSYKSSKYNYSIKDDSGNIIYSSNLEVPNKVYPVTGPDSVPVSLASVEFLVMVPYARNGDVIEIRKENEIVDTVSVTAFSNKCGDNVCDDDENYLSCSKDCSLIGDHFCQTDVCDTDCPDIKSCSKRARDYLLPVILVAISLIVIVILIIRNKKKKR
;
A
#
# COMPACT_ATOMS: atom_id res chain seq x y z
N MET A 1 -23.13 -70.16 -52.59
CA MET A 1 -21.69 -70.46 -52.57
C MET A 1 -21.21 -70.36 -51.13
N GLY A 2 -21.06 -71.51 -50.46
CA GLY A 2 -20.55 -71.58 -49.09
C GLY A 2 -19.05 -71.26 -49.07
N VAL A 3 -18.65 -70.37 -48.16
CA VAL A 3 -17.24 -70.08 -47.90
C VAL A 3 -16.71 -71.16 -46.97
N ASN A 4 -15.87 -72.03 -47.51
CA ASN A 4 -15.20 -73.08 -46.76
C ASN A 4 -14.00 -72.43 -46.04
N LEU A 5 -14.19 -72.02 -44.78
CA LEU A 5 -13.11 -71.54 -43.93
C LEU A 5 -12.28 -72.76 -43.51
N SER A 6 -11.04 -72.85 -44.01
CA SER A 6 -10.17 -73.97 -43.63
C SER A 6 -9.92 -73.96 -42.12
N LEU A 7 -9.87 -75.14 -41.52
CA LEU A 7 -9.66 -75.39 -40.09
C LEU A 7 -8.43 -74.63 -39.52
N LYS A 8 -7.46 -74.27 -40.36
CA LYS A 8 -6.29 -73.48 -39.97
C LYS A 8 -6.61 -72.01 -39.66
N ALA A 9 -7.63 -71.42 -40.28
CA ALA A 9 -8.04 -70.03 -40.03
C ALA A 9 -8.82 -69.88 -38.72
N ALA A 10 -9.61 -70.89 -38.34
CA ALA A 10 -10.32 -70.90 -37.06
C ALA A 10 -9.36 -71.01 -35.86
N VAL A 11 -8.28 -71.80 -35.99
CA VAL A 11 -7.28 -71.99 -34.94
C VAL A 11 -6.47 -70.71 -34.68
N VAL A 12 -6.15 -69.93 -35.71
CA VAL A 12 -5.45 -68.64 -35.56
C VAL A 12 -6.32 -67.59 -34.88
N ILE A 13 -7.64 -67.58 -35.14
CA ILE A 13 -8.59 -66.65 -34.50
C ILE A 13 -8.80 -67.01 -33.02
N VAL A 14 -8.83 -68.30 -32.68
CA VAL A 14 -8.96 -68.76 -31.28
C VAL A 14 -7.69 -68.51 -30.47
N LEU A 15 -6.50 -68.69 -31.06
CA LEU A 15 -5.23 -68.36 -30.41
C LEU A 15 -5.01 -66.85 -30.21
N ALA A 16 -5.51 -66.02 -31.14
CA ALA A 16 -5.47 -64.56 -31.00
C ALA A 16 -6.40 -64.04 -29.90
N MET A 17 -7.58 -64.65 -29.69
CA MET A 17 -8.47 -64.30 -28.59
C MET A 17 -7.95 -64.77 -27.22
N ALA A 18 -7.25 -65.90 -27.16
CA ALA A 18 -6.63 -66.38 -25.92
C ALA A 18 -5.51 -65.45 -25.40
N PHE A 19 -4.76 -64.79 -26.30
CA PHE A 19 -3.76 -63.80 -25.93
C PHE A 19 -4.36 -62.47 -25.45
N LEU A 20 -5.51 -62.06 -25.98
CA LEU A 20 -6.23 -60.85 -25.55
C LEU A 20 -6.90 -61.01 -24.18
N ILE A 21 -7.31 -62.22 -23.81
CA ILE A 21 -7.91 -62.51 -22.49
C ILE A 21 -6.81 -62.82 -21.45
N GLY A 22 -5.69 -63.42 -21.85
CA GLY A 22 -4.54 -63.67 -20.97
C GLY A 22 -3.73 -62.42 -20.60
N GLY A 23 -3.69 -61.40 -21.46
CA GLY A 23 -2.98 -60.14 -21.21
C GLY A 23 -3.68 -59.19 -20.21
N VAL A 24 -4.97 -59.38 -19.95
CA VAL A 24 -5.75 -58.53 -19.04
C VAL A 24 -5.75 -59.05 -17.60
N VAL A 25 -5.34 -60.31 -17.36
CA VAL A 25 -5.29 -60.90 -16.01
C VAL A 25 -3.95 -60.64 -15.29
N LEU A 26 -2.93 -60.13 -15.97
CA LEU A 26 -1.61 -59.84 -15.36
C LEU A 26 -1.40 -58.38 -14.93
N ILE A 27 -2.42 -57.52 -15.03
CA ILE A 27 -2.37 -56.11 -14.55
C ILE A 27 -3.20 -55.90 -13.27
N VAL A 28 -3.92 -56.92 -12.79
CA VAL A 28 -4.68 -56.87 -11.52
C VAL A 28 -4.21 -57.95 -10.57
N LYS A 29 -2.96 -57.83 -10.11
CA LYS A 29 -2.47 -58.47 -8.85
C LYS A 29 -1.12 -57.90 -8.41
N VAL A 30 -1.06 -56.58 -8.26
CA VAL A 30 -0.14 -55.96 -7.31
C VAL A 30 -0.98 -55.12 -6.38
N SER A 31 -1.50 -55.77 -5.34
CA SER A 31 -2.04 -55.12 -4.17
C SER A 31 -1.65 -55.96 -2.97
N MET A 32 -1.07 -55.26 -1.99
CA MET A 32 -0.87 -55.65 -0.59
C MET A 32 0.40 -56.44 -0.24
N SER A 33 1.46 -55.71 0.08
CA SER A 33 2.10 -55.81 1.40
C SER A 33 2.85 -54.51 1.72
N VAL A 34 2.13 -53.46 2.12
CA VAL A 34 2.74 -52.36 2.88
C VAL A 34 2.46 -52.67 4.34
N GLY A 35 3.52 -52.94 5.10
CA GLY A 35 3.45 -53.14 6.53
C GLY A 35 2.84 -51.93 7.22
N VAL A 36 1.94 -52.20 8.17
CA VAL A 36 1.44 -51.21 9.11
C VAL A 36 2.61 -50.80 10.00
N ILE A 37 3.23 -49.67 9.67
CA ILE A 37 4.08 -48.91 10.59
C ILE A 37 3.10 -48.16 11.50
N PRO A 38 3.27 -48.19 12.84
CA PRO A 38 2.44 -47.41 13.74
C PRO A 38 2.51 -45.93 13.31
N GLY A 39 1.34 -45.35 13.07
CA GLY A 39 1.19 -43.97 12.62
C GLY A 39 1.84 -43.02 13.62
N TYR A 40 3.04 -42.56 13.29
CA TYR A 40 3.47 -41.24 13.70
C TYR A 40 2.47 -40.25 13.08
N PRO A 41 1.96 -39.26 13.82
CA PRO A 41 1.15 -38.21 13.21
C PRO A 41 1.98 -37.61 12.07
N VAL A 42 1.49 -37.75 10.84
CA VAL A 42 2.02 -36.97 9.72
C VAL A 42 1.85 -35.51 10.16
N PRO A 43 2.94 -34.74 10.28
CA PRO A 43 2.83 -33.34 10.65
C PRO A 43 1.94 -32.68 9.58
N VAL A 44 0.85 -32.06 10.02
CA VAL A 44 0.00 -31.25 9.14
C VAL A 44 0.92 -30.24 8.45
N GLU A 45 0.94 -30.24 7.11
CA GLU A 45 1.57 -29.18 6.33
C GLU A 45 0.98 -27.85 6.78
N LYS A 46 1.80 -27.02 7.44
CA LYS A 46 1.37 -25.71 7.91
C LYS A 46 1.82 -24.68 6.89
N ILE A 47 0.82 -24.08 6.25
CA ILE A 47 0.96 -22.85 5.50
C ILE A 47 0.53 -21.70 6.41
N LYS A 48 1.35 -20.67 6.51
CA LYS A 48 0.99 -19.41 7.16
C LYS A 48 0.70 -18.39 6.08
N VAL A 49 -0.46 -17.73 6.12
CA VAL A 49 -0.81 -16.67 5.16
C VAL A 49 -0.91 -15.34 5.90
N GLU A 50 -0.35 -14.30 5.30
CA GLU A 50 -0.40 -12.91 5.75
C GLU A 50 -0.99 -12.03 4.67
N VAL A 51 -1.76 -11.02 5.07
CA VAL A 51 -2.37 -10.04 4.16
C VAL A 51 -2.04 -8.64 4.67
N THR A 52 -1.43 -7.82 3.81
CA THR A 52 -1.04 -6.45 4.11
C THR A 52 -1.69 -5.49 3.10
N PRO A 53 -2.50 -4.52 3.55
CA PRO A 53 -2.99 -4.32 4.92
C PRO A 53 -4.13 -5.29 5.25
N GLY A 54 -4.36 -5.63 6.52
CA GLY A 54 -5.49 -6.48 6.91
C GLY A 54 -6.89 -5.84 6.83
N ASP A 55 -6.97 -4.52 6.62
CA ASP A 55 -8.23 -3.75 6.49
C ASP A 55 -7.93 -2.49 5.66
N SER A 56 -8.68 -2.26 4.59
CA SER A 56 -8.54 -1.10 3.71
C SER A 56 -9.77 -0.87 2.83
N LEU A 57 -9.71 0.17 2.00
CA LEU A 57 -10.79 0.61 1.10
C LEU A 57 -10.93 -0.28 -0.14
N GLN A 58 -12.13 -0.33 -0.71
CA GLN A 58 -12.36 -0.88 -2.05
C GLN A 58 -11.44 -0.20 -3.08
N GLY A 59 -10.77 -1.00 -3.92
CA GLY A 59 -9.78 -0.54 -4.90
C GLY A 59 -8.33 -0.53 -4.36
N THR A 60 -8.11 -0.98 -3.12
CA THR A 60 -6.78 -1.32 -2.60
C THR A 60 -6.27 -2.61 -3.24
N GLN A 61 -4.97 -2.66 -3.55
CA GLN A 61 -4.29 -3.88 -3.97
C GLN A 61 -3.55 -4.49 -2.79
N PHE A 62 -4.15 -5.50 -2.17
CA PHE A 62 -3.68 -6.17 -0.96
C PHE A 62 -2.51 -7.10 -1.28
N LEU A 63 -1.38 -6.97 -0.58
CA LEU A 63 -0.28 -7.93 -0.65
C LEU A 63 -0.67 -9.19 0.14
N VAL A 64 -0.66 -10.34 -0.50
CA VAL A 64 -0.88 -11.64 0.15
C VAL A 64 0.42 -12.43 0.08
N ARG A 65 0.93 -12.86 1.24
CA ARG A 65 2.11 -13.74 1.33
C ARG A 65 1.76 -15.04 2.00
N ALA A 66 2.25 -16.15 1.47
CA ALA A 66 2.16 -17.46 2.06
C ALA A 66 3.56 -18.01 2.35
N TYR A 67 3.79 -18.45 3.58
CA TYR A 67 5.04 -19.04 4.02
C TYR A 67 4.84 -20.53 4.24
N TRP A 68 5.74 -21.33 3.67
CA TRP A 68 5.63 -22.78 3.70
C TRP A 68 6.76 -23.43 4.50
N GLU A 69 6.43 -24.25 5.51
CA GLU A 69 7.43 -24.73 6.49
C GLU A 69 8.35 -25.88 5.97
N LYS A 70 8.07 -26.54 4.84
CA LYS A 70 8.86 -27.68 4.28
C LYS A 70 8.80 -27.82 2.75
N GLN A 71 9.83 -28.40 2.11
CA GLN A 71 9.93 -28.55 0.64
C GLN A 71 8.70 -29.18 -0.08
N ARG A 72 7.91 -28.35 -0.81
CA ARG A 72 7.26 -28.51 -2.16
C ARG A 72 6.03 -27.57 -2.32
N PRO A 73 5.54 -27.27 -3.56
CA PRO A 73 5.86 -27.81 -4.90
C PRO A 73 6.62 -26.83 -5.83
N GLU A 74 7.14 -27.35 -6.95
CA GLU A 74 7.76 -26.55 -8.04
C GLU A 74 6.71 -25.77 -8.87
N GLN A 75 5.56 -25.41 -8.28
CA GLN A 75 4.38 -24.88 -8.96
C GLN A 75 3.64 -23.86 -8.11
N ASP A 76 2.98 -22.90 -8.77
CA ASP A 76 2.16 -21.83 -8.19
C ASP A 76 1.17 -22.34 -7.13
N LEU A 77 1.04 -21.58 -6.04
CA LEU A 77 0.15 -21.90 -4.94
C LEU A 77 -1.24 -21.31 -5.20
N SER A 78 -2.24 -22.20 -5.29
CA SER A 78 -3.63 -21.80 -5.50
C SER A 78 -4.43 -21.81 -4.20
N LEU A 79 -5.00 -20.66 -3.83
CA LEU A 79 -5.87 -20.45 -2.68
C LEU A 79 -7.28 -20.02 -3.13
N MET A 80 -8.24 -20.07 -2.23
CA MET A 80 -9.59 -19.57 -2.45
C MET A 80 -9.84 -18.32 -1.64
N ILE A 81 -10.28 -17.24 -2.28
CA ILE A 81 -10.77 -16.04 -1.59
C ILE A 81 -12.29 -16.09 -1.57
N GLN A 82 -12.86 -16.04 -0.37
CA GLN A 82 -14.31 -16.02 -0.15
C GLN A 82 -14.73 -14.74 0.58
N GLY A 83 -15.44 -13.88 -0.14
CA GLY A 83 -16.11 -12.68 0.37
C GLY A 83 -17.62 -12.84 0.52
N PRO A 84 -18.35 -11.72 0.76
CA PRO A 84 -19.81 -11.73 0.88
C PRO A 84 -20.53 -12.20 -0.40
N GLU A 85 -20.02 -11.78 -1.57
CA GLU A 85 -20.63 -12.05 -2.87
C GLU A 85 -19.66 -12.71 -3.87
N THR A 86 -18.43 -13.02 -3.44
CA THR A 86 -17.40 -13.57 -4.32
C THR A 86 -16.78 -14.84 -3.73
N ILE A 87 -16.55 -15.81 -4.62
CA ILE A 87 -15.72 -16.99 -4.37
C ILE A 87 -14.86 -17.14 -5.61
N GLU A 88 -13.56 -16.91 -5.46
CA GLU A 88 -12.63 -16.98 -6.58
C GLU A 88 -11.33 -17.66 -6.19
N ARG A 89 -10.68 -18.19 -7.22
CA ARG A 89 -9.36 -18.81 -7.08
C ARG A 89 -8.31 -17.72 -7.24
N PHE A 90 -7.37 -17.69 -6.31
CA PHE A 90 -6.27 -16.74 -6.27
C PHE A 90 -4.95 -17.49 -6.27
N PHE A 91 -3.98 -17.02 -7.03
CA PHE A 91 -2.70 -17.67 -7.22
C PHE A 91 -1.59 -16.83 -6.60
N LEU A 92 -0.63 -17.50 -5.97
CA LEU A 92 0.57 -16.92 -5.38
C LEU A 92 1.80 -17.57 -6.02
N TYR A 93 2.88 -16.82 -6.13
CA TYR A 93 4.06 -17.18 -6.92
C TYR A 93 5.34 -17.13 -6.08
N ASP A 94 6.25 -18.07 -6.34
CA ASP A 94 7.59 -18.23 -5.74
C ASP A 94 8.64 -18.18 -6.88
N ASP A 95 8.74 -17.02 -7.53
CA ASP A 95 9.49 -16.72 -8.74
C ASP A 95 10.58 -15.64 -8.55
N GLY A 96 10.77 -15.11 -7.34
CA GLY A 96 11.69 -14.00 -7.09
C GLY A 96 11.14 -12.66 -7.60
N GLU A 97 9.90 -12.65 -8.10
CA GLU A 97 9.12 -11.51 -8.53
C GLU A 97 7.83 -11.47 -7.68
N HIS A 98 6.85 -10.65 -8.04
CA HIS A 98 5.55 -10.61 -7.32
C HIS A 98 5.62 -10.40 -5.78
N TYR A 99 6.75 -9.90 -5.26
CA TYR A 99 7.05 -9.60 -3.84
C TYR A 99 7.26 -10.79 -2.90
N ASP A 100 7.72 -11.92 -3.42
CA ASP A 100 8.26 -13.05 -2.62
C ASP A 100 9.75 -12.86 -2.23
N LEU A 101 10.43 -11.89 -2.84
CA LEU A 101 11.84 -11.46 -2.65
C LEU A 101 12.89 -12.41 -3.24
N GLU A 102 12.80 -13.72 -2.99
CA GLU A 102 13.82 -14.69 -3.41
C GLU A 102 13.20 -15.88 -4.16
N LEU A 103 13.71 -16.15 -5.37
CA LEU A 103 13.25 -17.29 -6.18
C LEU A 103 13.49 -18.63 -5.45
N LYS A 104 12.41 -19.38 -5.24
CA LYS A 104 12.37 -20.72 -4.64
C LYS A 104 12.76 -20.77 -3.17
N ASP A 105 12.40 -19.75 -2.41
CA ASP A 105 12.64 -19.65 -0.97
C ASP A 105 11.46 -20.17 -0.11
N TYR A 106 10.39 -20.64 -0.76
CA TYR A 106 9.14 -21.11 -0.14
C TYR A 106 8.25 -19.99 0.45
N VAL A 107 8.49 -18.75 0.03
CA VAL A 107 7.57 -17.63 0.18
C VAL A 107 6.83 -17.46 -1.14
N TYR A 108 5.50 -17.43 -1.08
CA TYR A 108 4.67 -17.19 -2.25
C TYR A 108 3.95 -15.86 -2.08
N ALA A 109 3.96 -15.00 -3.08
CA ALA A 109 3.34 -13.68 -3.00
C ALA A 109 2.52 -13.33 -4.24
N ALA A 110 1.50 -12.49 -4.07
CA ALA A 110 0.83 -11.76 -5.14
C ALA A 110 -0.03 -10.63 -4.57
N HIS A 111 -0.44 -9.70 -5.43
CA HIS A 111 -1.41 -8.66 -5.09
C HIS A 111 -2.84 -9.05 -5.48
N TYR A 112 -3.76 -8.80 -4.56
CA TYR A 112 -5.20 -8.95 -4.75
C TYR A 112 -5.87 -7.59 -4.91
N ASP A 113 -6.36 -7.26 -6.11
CA ASP A 113 -7.07 -6.01 -6.38
C ASP A 113 -8.54 -6.10 -5.94
N SER A 114 -8.90 -5.30 -4.93
CA SER A 114 -10.27 -5.25 -4.39
C SER A 114 -11.26 -4.43 -5.21
N LYS A 115 -10.86 -3.90 -6.37
CA LYS A 115 -11.76 -3.11 -7.22
C LYS A 115 -12.99 -3.93 -7.66
N GLY A 116 -14.18 -3.39 -7.41
CA GLY A 116 -15.45 -4.04 -7.75
C GLY A 116 -15.98 -5.01 -6.69
N HIS A 117 -15.22 -5.25 -5.62
CA HIS A 117 -15.65 -6.07 -4.48
C HIS A 117 -16.38 -5.23 -3.44
N VAL A 118 -17.42 -5.77 -2.80
CA VAL A 118 -18.28 -5.05 -1.83
C VAL A 118 -17.67 -5.01 -0.43
N ASP A 119 -18.13 -4.08 0.42
CA ASP A 119 -17.75 -4.02 1.85
C ASP A 119 -18.01 -5.36 2.55
N GLY A 120 -17.02 -5.84 3.29
CA GLY A 120 -17.12 -7.07 4.06
C GLY A 120 -15.79 -7.70 4.41
N VAL A 121 -15.88 -8.86 5.07
CA VAL A 121 -14.72 -9.67 5.45
C VAL A 121 -14.48 -10.74 4.39
N TYR A 122 -13.26 -10.81 3.91
CA TYR A 122 -12.77 -11.75 2.91
C TYR A 122 -11.86 -12.75 3.60
N ASN A 123 -12.07 -14.03 3.30
CA ASN A 123 -11.34 -15.12 3.92
C ASN A 123 -10.51 -15.82 2.86
N ILE A 124 -9.21 -15.93 3.10
CA ILE A 124 -8.29 -16.74 2.30
C ILE A 124 -8.31 -18.14 2.89
N LYS A 125 -8.67 -19.12 2.07
CA LYS A 125 -8.90 -20.50 2.47
C LYS A 125 -8.12 -21.47 1.62
N ASN A 126 -7.74 -22.59 2.23
CA ASN A 126 -7.45 -23.82 1.48
C ASN A 126 -8.68 -24.75 1.55
N ASP A 127 -8.55 -25.98 1.05
CA ASP A 127 -9.65 -26.97 1.05
C ASP A 127 -10.16 -27.36 2.44
N LYS A 128 -9.45 -27.02 3.52
CA LYS A 128 -9.70 -27.51 4.89
C LYS A 128 -10.07 -26.39 5.87
N GLU A 129 -9.45 -25.22 5.76
CA GLU A 129 -9.54 -24.17 6.77
C GLU A 129 -9.33 -22.75 6.20
N THR A 130 -9.70 -21.75 7.00
CA THR A 130 -9.35 -20.35 6.76
C THR A 130 -7.92 -20.12 7.25
N LEU A 131 -7.07 -19.62 6.36
CA LEU A 131 -5.67 -19.34 6.62
C LEU A 131 -5.44 -17.89 7.07
N ALA A 132 -6.17 -16.95 6.47
CA ALA A 132 -6.13 -15.53 6.80
C ALA A 132 -7.46 -14.87 6.48
N SER A 133 -7.69 -13.69 7.06
CA SER A 133 -8.85 -12.85 6.75
C SER A 133 -8.42 -11.39 6.63
N PHE A 134 -9.07 -10.66 5.74
CA PHE A 134 -8.90 -9.21 5.59
C PHE A 134 -10.25 -8.56 5.35
N ARG A 135 -10.32 -7.23 5.51
CA ARG A 135 -11.54 -6.45 5.30
C ARG A 135 -11.37 -5.50 4.12
N ILE A 136 -12.39 -5.47 3.26
CA ILE A 136 -12.60 -4.40 2.28
C ILE A 136 -13.73 -3.54 2.82
N GLY A 137 -13.54 -2.23 2.89
CA GLY A 137 -14.52 -1.28 3.40
C GLY A 137 -14.74 -0.07 2.50
N GLU A 138 -15.71 0.75 2.89
CA GLU A 138 -15.98 2.05 2.29
C GLU A 138 -15.18 3.17 2.98
N PRO A 139 -14.91 4.30 2.30
CA PRO A 139 -14.28 5.46 2.91
C PRO A 139 -15.06 5.96 4.13
N LYS A 140 -14.37 6.14 5.26
CA LYS A 140 -14.97 6.56 6.54
C LYS A 140 -14.86 8.07 6.78
N CYS A 141 -14.95 8.87 5.72
CA CYS A 141 -14.58 10.29 5.73
C CYS A 141 -15.79 11.21 5.63
N ASP A 142 -15.98 12.05 6.65
CA ASP A 142 -17.00 13.08 6.64
C ASP A 142 -16.36 14.47 6.52
N LEU A 143 -16.66 15.18 5.44
CA LEU A 143 -16.25 16.57 5.27
C LEU A 143 -17.06 17.46 6.23
N ILE A 144 -16.37 18.19 7.12
CA ILE A 144 -17.03 19.07 8.11
C ILE A 144 -16.91 20.55 7.78
N VAL A 145 -15.87 20.95 7.04
CA VAL A 145 -15.63 22.34 6.60
C VAL A 145 -14.91 22.33 5.26
N GLY A 146 -15.27 23.23 4.34
CA GLY A 146 -14.62 23.38 3.04
C GLY A 146 -15.40 22.68 1.92
N ASN A 147 -14.68 22.07 0.99
CA ASN A 147 -15.23 21.30 -0.13
C ASN A 147 -14.37 20.06 -0.40
N SER A 148 -14.88 19.11 -1.19
CA SER A 148 -14.15 17.88 -1.54
C SER A 148 -13.22 18.06 -2.75
N ASN A 149 -12.71 19.28 -3.00
CA ASN A 149 -11.81 19.53 -4.11
C ASN A 149 -10.38 19.12 -3.73
N ASP A 150 -9.75 18.29 -4.55
CA ASP A 150 -8.37 17.86 -4.37
C ASP A 150 -7.39 19.06 -4.36
N ASN A 151 -7.73 20.15 -5.04
CA ASN A 151 -6.86 21.34 -5.11
C ASN A 151 -6.82 22.17 -3.82
N ASN A 152 -7.64 21.83 -2.82
CA ASN A 152 -7.55 22.41 -1.48
C ASN A 152 -6.48 21.68 -0.67
N ILE A 153 -5.96 22.35 0.36
CA ILE A 153 -5.15 21.70 1.39
C ILE A 153 -6.10 20.95 2.32
N ASN A 154 -5.98 19.63 2.32
CA ASN A 154 -6.88 18.72 3.01
C ASN A 154 -6.32 18.33 4.38
N PHE A 155 -7.04 18.72 5.43
CA PHE A 155 -6.77 18.28 6.79
C PHE A 155 -7.68 17.13 7.15
N VAL A 156 -7.10 16.06 7.71
CA VAL A 156 -7.86 14.96 8.31
C VAL A 156 -7.72 14.96 9.82
N ILE A 157 -8.85 14.77 10.49
CA ILE A 157 -8.97 14.83 11.94
C ILE A 157 -9.35 13.45 12.45
N LEU A 158 -8.57 12.93 13.40
CA LEU A 158 -8.82 11.63 14.02
C LEU A 158 -9.30 11.78 15.47
N PRO A 159 -10.30 10.99 15.90
CA PRO A 159 -10.74 10.95 17.28
C PRO A 159 -9.83 10.05 18.15
N TYR A 160 -9.66 10.43 19.42
CA TYR A 160 -9.17 9.53 20.46
C TYR A 160 -9.89 9.76 21.79
N GLY A 161 -10.32 8.68 22.46
CA GLY A 161 -11.05 8.76 23.73
C GLY A 161 -12.51 9.23 23.62
N TYR A 162 -13.07 9.28 22.41
CA TYR A 162 -14.48 9.60 22.17
C TYR A 162 -15.31 8.31 22.10
N ASN A 163 -16.39 8.26 22.90
CA ASN A 163 -17.38 7.17 22.82
C ASN A 163 -18.57 7.51 21.90
N ASP A 164 -18.69 8.79 21.53
CA ASP A 164 -19.75 9.33 20.69
C ASP A 164 -19.11 10.11 19.54
N PHE A 165 -19.37 9.66 18.31
CA PHE A 165 -18.84 10.28 17.10
C PHE A 165 -19.38 11.70 16.92
N ASP A 166 -20.65 11.95 17.26
CA ASP A 166 -21.24 13.29 17.12
C ASP A 166 -20.57 14.29 18.08
N ALA A 167 -20.26 13.86 19.31
CA ALA A 167 -19.49 14.67 20.25
C ALA A 167 -18.09 15.02 19.71
N PHE A 168 -17.41 14.08 19.06
CA PHE A 168 -16.13 14.32 18.38
C PHE A 168 -16.27 15.34 17.23
N VAL A 169 -17.24 15.14 16.33
CA VAL A 169 -17.48 16.05 15.20
C VAL A 169 -17.79 17.47 15.69
N ASN A 170 -18.53 17.61 16.79
CA ASN A 170 -18.83 18.90 17.39
C ASN A 170 -17.58 19.60 17.95
N ASP A 171 -16.72 18.87 18.65
CA ASP A 171 -15.44 19.42 19.13
C ASP A 171 -14.52 19.82 17.97
N ALA A 172 -14.41 18.96 16.95
CA ALA A 172 -13.64 19.25 15.74
C ALA A 172 -14.13 20.57 15.12
N LYS A 173 -15.42 20.69 14.82
CA LYS A 173 -16.02 21.93 14.27
C LYS A 173 -15.75 23.15 15.15
N LYS A 174 -15.84 23.02 16.48
CA LYS A 174 -15.53 24.12 17.41
C LYS A 174 -14.06 24.55 17.35
N ILE A 175 -13.14 23.60 17.21
CA ILE A 175 -11.69 23.85 17.19
C ILE A 175 -11.22 24.45 15.86
N VAL A 176 -11.78 24.02 14.71
CA VAL A 176 -11.39 24.56 13.39
C VAL A 176 -12.20 25.78 12.96
N ALA A 177 -13.51 25.81 13.22
CA ALA A 177 -14.41 26.84 12.67
C ALA A 177 -15.22 27.65 13.72
N GLY A 178 -15.03 27.36 15.01
CA GLY A 178 -15.69 28.11 16.09
C GLY A 178 -15.20 29.56 16.24
N ARG A 179 -15.75 30.28 17.21
CA ARG A 179 -15.25 31.61 17.59
C ARG A 179 -13.85 31.45 18.20
N GLY A 180 -12.87 32.22 17.72
CA GLY A 180 -11.48 32.14 18.19
C GLY A 180 -10.68 30.97 17.61
N ALA A 181 -11.32 30.09 16.84
CA ALA A 181 -10.75 28.91 16.21
C ALA A 181 -9.76 29.22 15.08
N LEU A 182 -9.11 28.17 14.57
CA LEU A 182 -8.12 28.22 13.49
C LEU A 182 -8.56 29.10 12.31
N LEU A 183 -9.73 28.84 11.71
CA LEU A 183 -10.22 29.56 10.54
C LEU A 183 -10.70 30.99 10.83
N SER A 184 -10.69 31.41 12.10
CA SER A 184 -10.93 32.81 12.50
C SER A 184 -9.64 33.63 12.64
N LYS A 185 -8.47 32.99 12.50
CA LYS A 185 -7.14 33.59 12.65
C LYS A 185 -6.42 33.72 11.32
N ASN A 186 -5.65 34.79 11.15
CA ASN A 186 -4.80 34.92 9.96
C ASN A 186 -3.55 34.03 10.08
N PRO A 187 -3.11 33.39 8.98
CA PRO A 187 -3.56 33.60 7.61
C PRO A 187 -4.68 32.65 7.13
N PHE A 188 -5.11 31.70 7.96
CA PHE A 188 -6.18 30.74 7.63
C PHE A 188 -7.51 31.42 7.30
N LYS A 189 -7.87 32.48 8.02
CA LYS A 189 -9.09 33.26 7.78
C LYS A 189 -9.15 33.86 6.38
N SER A 190 -8.06 34.50 5.93
CA SER A 190 -7.99 35.14 4.61
C SER A 190 -7.87 34.14 3.46
N ASN A 191 -7.52 32.88 3.73
CA ASN A 191 -7.36 31.82 2.73
C ASN A 191 -8.32 30.65 2.99
N ARG A 192 -9.45 30.92 3.66
CA ARG A 192 -10.35 29.88 4.20
C ARG A 192 -10.87 28.93 3.13
N ASP A 193 -11.06 29.42 1.91
CA ASP A 193 -11.53 28.69 0.75
C ASP A 193 -10.52 27.66 0.21
N LYS A 194 -9.24 27.80 0.56
CA LYS A 194 -8.15 26.89 0.17
C LYS A 194 -7.96 25.71 1.14
N PHE A 195 -8.74 25.63 2.20
CA PHE A 195 -8.62 24.59 3.22
C PHE A 195 -9.91 23.78 3.31
N SER A 196 -9.72 22.46 3.45
CA SER A 196 -10.80 21.52 3.69
C SER A 196 -10.47 20.66 4.91
N PHE A 197 -11.48 20.34 5.72
CA PHE A 197 -11.33 19.59 6.95
C PHE A 197 -12.32 18.43 6.95
N SER A 198 -11.79 17.23 7.03
CA SER A 198 -12.55 15.98 7.11
C SER A 198 -12.26 15.26 8.42
N VAL A 199 -13.23 14.54 8.93
CA VAL A 199 -13.08 13.68 10.11
C VAL A 199 -13.15 12.20 9.67
N VAL A 200 -12.46 11.32 10.39
CA VAL A 200 -12.58 9.87 10.17
C VAL A 200 -13.49 9.26 11.21
N ASN A 201 -14.51 8.53 10.76
CA ASN A 201 -15.35 7.70 11.60
C ASN A 201 -14.63 6.38 11.92
N THR A 202 -13.80 6.40 12.97
CA THR A 202 -13.05 5.24 13.44
C THR A 202 -13.11 5.11 14.95
N ASN A 203 -13.12 3.85 15.41
CA ASN A 203 -13.03 3.47 16.81
C ASN A 203 -11.72 2.72 17.10
N VAL A 204 -10.75 2.78 16.17
CA VAL A 204 -9.46 2.14 16.36
C VAL A 204 -8.72 2.80 17.52
N ASP A 205 -8.19 1.98 18.41
CA ASP A 205 -7.30 2.45 19.47
C ASP A 205 -5.95 2.88 18.87
N LEU A 206 -5.78 4.20 18.75
CA LEU A 206 -4.56 4.86 18.26
C LEU A 206 -3.40 4.79 19.27
N GLU A 207 -3.62 4.19 20.45
CA GLU A 207 -2.64 4.03 21.52
C GLU A 207 -2.07 5.39 21.95
N CYS A 208 -2.95 6.38 22.12
CA CYS A 208 -2.52 7.70 22.54
C CYS A 208 -2.44 7.82 24.07
N GLU A 209 -1.38 8.45 24.56
CA GLU A 209 -1.13 8.69 25.98
C GLU A 209 -0.74 10.16 26.20
N VAL A 210 -1.37 10.77 27.20
CA VAL A 210 -0.99 12.09 27.72
C VAL A 210 -0.03 11.89 28.88
N GLY A 211 1.08 12.63 28.90
CA GLY A 211 2.09 12.48 29.95
C GLY A 211 3.17 11.44 29.65
N CYS A 212 3.27 10.97 28.40
CA CYS A 212 4.26 9.96 28.01
C CYS A 212 5.70 10.46 28.17
N ASN A 213 6.66 9.54 28.37
CA ASN A 213 8.08 9.84 28.61
C ASN A 213 8.32 10.80 29.78
N ASP A 214 7.46 10.74 30.80
CA ASP A 214 7.50 11.62 31.99
C ASP A 214 7.33 13.11 31.67
N VAL A 215 6.75 13.45 30.50
CA VAL A 215 6.48 14.84 30.08
C VAL A 215 4.98 15.13 30.14
N SER A 216 4.55 15.86 31.16
CA SER A 216 3.13 16.05 31.51
C SER A 216 2.21 16.60 30.40
N THR A 217 2.72 17.46 29.53
CA THR A 217 1.95 18.07 28.42
C THR A 217 2.05 17.29 27.11
N LEU A 218 2.96 16.31 27.03
CA LEU A 218 3.26 15.59 25.80
C LEU A 218 2.17 14.57 25.47
N VAL A 219 1.87 14.45 24.17
CA VAL A 219 0.99 13.42 23.65
C VAL A 219 1.75 12.48 22.72
N CYS A 220 1.84 11.21 23.12
CA CYS A 220 2.34 10.15 22.26
C CYS A 220 1.15 9.41 21.66
N CYS A 221 1.28 8.92 20.44
CA CYS A 221 0.34 7.98 19.82
C CYS A 221 1.15 7.01 18.96
N ASN A 222 0.57 5.86 18.63
CA ASN A 222 1.15 4.97 17.65
C ASN A 222 1.06 5.60 16.24
N THR A 223 2.20 6.03 15.70
CA THR A 223 2.25 6.77 14.44
C THR A 223 1.79 5.94 13.25
N GLN A 224 2.11 4.64 13.22
CA GLN A 224 1.67 3.73 12.17
C GLN A 224 0.13 3.64 12.15
N LYS A 225 -0.51 3.46 13.32
CA LYS A 225 -1.98 3.41 13.43
C LYS A 225 -2.62 4.73 13.03
N VAL A 226 -2.10 5.86 13.52
CA VAL A 226 -2.59 7.21 13.16
C VAL A 226 -2.57 7.40 11.65
N LYS A 227 -1.44 7.14 11.00
CA LYS A 227 -1.32 7.32 9.54
C LYS A 227 -2.21 6.34 8.78
N LYS A 228 -2.31 5.08 9.22
CA LYS A 228 -3.22 4.11 8.61
C LYS A 228 -4.67 4.57 8.66
N GLU A 229 -5.15 5.07 9.80
CA GLU A 229 -6.52 5.55 9.92
C GLU A 229 -6.75 6.84 9.10
N ALA A 230 -5.77 7.73 9.03
CA ALA A 230 -5.82 8.93 8.19
C ALA A 230 -5.96 8.62 6.70
N MET A 231 -5.37 7.51 6.21
CA MET A 231 -5.45 7.07 4.80
C MET A 231 -6.84 6.69 4.32
N ASN A 232 -7.85 6.63 5.20
CA ASN A 232 -9.24 6.54 4.77
C ASN A 232 -9.66 7.76 3.93
N CYS A 233 -9.00 8.92 4.13
CA CYS A 233 -9.27 10.17 3.43
C CYS A 233 -8.03 10.62 2.64
N HIS A 234 -8.26 11.31 1.52
CA HIS A 234 -7.21 12.17 0.96
C HIS A 234 -6.87 13.26 1.97
N HIS A 235 -5.57 13.45 2.23
CA HIS A 235 -5.08 14.41 3.21
C HIS A 235 -3.65 14.86 2.91
N ASP A 236 -3.35 16.10 3.28
CA ASP A 236 -2.02 16.72 3.30
C ASP A 236 -1.49 16.88 4.72
N SER A 237 -2.40 17.04 5.68
CA SER A 237 -2.05 17.23 7.09
C SER A 237 -3.01 16.45 7.98
N ILE A 238 -2.47 15.90 9.06
CA ILE A 238 -3.22 15.14 10.06
C ILE A 238 -3.19 15.90 11.38
N PHE A 239 -4.30 15.85 12.13
CA PHE A 239 -4.22 16.04 13.56
C PHE A 239 -5.18 15.15 14.35
N VAL A 240 -4.79 14.81 15.58
CA VAL A 240 -5.56 13.95 16.48
C VAL A 240 -6.18 14.81 17.59
N LEU A 241 -7.47 14.64 17.82
CA LEU A 241 -8.20 15.24 18.93
C LEU A 241 -8.40 14.22 20.03
N LEU A 242 -7.86 14.51 21.21
CA LEU A 242 -8.03 13.69 22.40
C LEU A 242 -9.18 14.26 23.23
N ASN A 243 -10.13 13.42 23.62
CA ASN A 243 -11.21 13.79 24.54
C ASN A 243 -10.70 13.93 25.98
N ASN A 244 -9.90 14.96 26.23
CA ASN A 244 -9.25 15.24 27.51
C ASN A 244 -9.21 16.77 27.74
N SER A 245 -9.34 17.19 29.00
CA SER A 245 -9.34 18.60 29.42
C SER A 245 -7.99 19.11 29.94
N GLN A 246 -7.01 18.23 30.14
CA GLN A 246 -5.65 18.59 30.52
C GLN A 246 -5.03 19.54 29.49
N LEU A 247 -4.06 20.35 29.94
CA LEU A 247 -3.21 21.10 29.04
C LEU A 247 -2.27 20.08 28.35
N CYS A 248 -2.60 19.71 27.12
CA CYS A 248 -1.75 18.81 26.35
C CYS A 248 -1.75 19.15 24.87
N GLY A 249 -0.58 18.99 24.26
CA GLY A 249 -0.28 19.36 22.89
C GLY A 249 1.06 18.81 22.49
N SER A 250 1.17 18.28 21.27
CA SER A 250 2.47 18.01 20.67
C SER A 250 2.40 17.89 19.15
N ALA A 251 3.54 18.13 18.50
CA ALA A 251 3.70 17.96 17.08
C ALA A 251 4.93 17.11 16.73
N SER A 252 4.77 16.32 15.67
CA SER A 252 5.86 15.72 14.91
C SER A 252 5.53 15.85 13.41
N SER A 253 5.25 14.73 12.73
CA SER A 253 4.67 14.72 11.38
C SER A 253 3.16 14.99 11.36
N TYR A 254 2.55 15.12 12.52
CA TYR A 254 1.16 15.50 12.71
C TYR A 254 0.98 16.14 14.09
N ALA A 255 -0.09 16.92 14.25
CA ALA A 255 -0.42 17.56 15.51
C ALA A 255 -1.32 16.67 16.37
N LYS A 256 -1.21 16.78 17.70
CA LYS A 256 -2.05 16.08 18.69
C LYS A 256 -2.41 17.07 19.79
N ILE A 257 -3.69 17.17 20.15
CA ILE A 257 -4.13 18.11 21.19
C ILE A 257 -5.25 17.54 22.06
N CYS A 258 -5.31 17.99 23.32
CA CYS A 258 -6.45 17.79 24.20
C CYS A 258 -7.59 18.72 23.78
N ALA A 259 -8.71 18.17 23.31
CA ALA A 259 -9.80 18.96 22.72
C ALA A 259 -10.62 19.76 23.74
N LYS A 260 -10.71 19.30 24.99
CA LYS A 260 -11.57 19.91 26.03
C LYS A 260 -10.87 20.98 26.87
N ASN A 261 -9.59 21.26 26.61
CA ASN A 261 -8.88 22.35 27.27
C ASN A 261 -9.41 23.73 26.82
N GLU A 262 -9.23 24.77 27.63
CA GLU A 262 -9.63 26.13 27.25
C GLU A 262 -8.74 26.73 26.15
N ASN A 263 -7.47 26.29 26.09
CA ASN A 263 -6.47 26.77 25.15
C ASN A 263 -6.34 25.90 23.89
N SER A 264 -7.16 24.86 23.71
CA SER A 264 -7.03 23.89 22.60
C SER A 264 -6.93 24.53 21.22
N GLN A 265 -7.65 25.63 20.99
CA GLN A 265 -7.62 26.35 19.71
C GLN A 265 -6.25 27.00 19.45
N LEU A 266 -5.62 27.54 20.49
CA LEU A 266 -4.31 28.18 20.41
C LEU A 266 -3.19 27.14 20.35
N ILE A 267 -3.33 26.06 21.11
CA ILE A 267 -2.43 24.91 21.05
C ILE A 267 -2.48 24.30 19.66
N LEU A 268 -3.66 24.06 19.07
CA LEU A 268 -3.75 23.57 17.68
C LEU A 268 -2.98 24.48 16.72
N MET A 269 -3.18 25.78 16.85
CA MET A 269 -2.52 26.76 15.98
C MET A 269 -1.00 26.72 16.16
N HIS A 270 -0.50 26.60 17.39
CA HIS A 270 0.91 26.38 17.68
C HIS A 270 1.42 25.08 17.02
N GLU A 271 0.77 23.93 17.29
CA GLU A 271 1.21 22.63 16.78
C GLU A 271 1.15 22.53 15.25
N LEU A 272 0.17 23.16 14.60
CA LEU A 272 0.13 23.26 13.14
C LEU A 272 1.22 24.17 12.57
N GLY A 273 1.72 25.12 13.37
CA GLY A 273 2.95 25.85 13.05
C GLY A 273 4.10 24.89 12.78
N HIS A 274 4.26 23.86 13.60
CA HIS A 274 5.27 22.81 13.41
C HIS A 274 4.87 21.78 12.35
N SER A 275 3.70 21.14 12.48
CA SER A 275 3.35 19.97 11.68
C SER A 275 2.95 20.31 10.25
N PHE A 276 2.46 21.53 9.99
CA PHE A 276 2.00 21.96 8.68
C PHE A 276 2.92 23.04 8.07
N ALA A 277 3.27 24.08 8.84
CA ALA A 277 3.99 25.24 8.31
C ALA A 277 5.52 25.15 8.39
N ASP A 278 6.04 24.11 9.04
CA ASP A 278 7.48 23.91 9.29
C ASP A 278 8.15 25.11 10.00
N LEU A 279 7.48 25.65 11.01
CA LEU A 279 7.99 26.71 11.87
C LEU A 279 8.70 26.12 13.09
N ALA A 280 9.70 26.84 13.61
CA ALA A 280 10.35 26.52 14.87
C ALA A 280 9.66 27.22 16.03
N ASP A 281 9.95 26.76 17.25
CA ASP A 281 9.61 27.50 18.46
C ASP A 281 10.44 28.78 18.56
N GLU A 282 9.77 29.86 18.96
CA GLU A 282 10.39 31.17 19.15
C GLU A 282 10.84 31.40 20.59
N TYR A 283 10.36 30.59 21.55
CA TYR A 283 10.91 30.56 22.89
C TYR A 283 12.24 29.80 22.94
N VAL A 284 13.06 30.08 23.96
CA VAL A 284 14.40 29.47 24.10
C VAL A 284 14.31 28.24 24.99
N TYR A 285 14.69 27.08 24.46
CA TYR A 285 14.56 25.80 25.14
C TYR A 285 15.38 25.73 26.42
N SER A 286 16.57 26.32 26.49
CA SER A 286 17.36 26.31 27.72
C SER A 286 16.70 27.00 28.90
N ASN A 287 15.73 27.90 28.66
CA ASN A 287 14.94 28.53 29.72
C ASN A 287 13.89 27.59 30.34
N TYR A 288 13.48 26.54 29.62
CA TYR A 288 12.40 25.64 30.03
C TYR A 288 12.87 24.19 30.24
N PHE A 289 13.86 23.74 29.48
CA PHE A 289 14.26 22.34 29.34
C PHE A 289 15.76 22.09 29.64
N GLY A 290 16.52 23.13 29.97
CA GLY A 290 17.98 23.05 30.15
C GLY A 290 18.74 22.91 28.82
N ASP A 291 20.02 22.49 28.88
CA ASP A 291 20.90 22.38 27.71
C ASP A 291 20.49 21.19 26.81
N TYR A 292 19.41 21.38 26.07
CA TYR A 292 18.84 20.39 25.16
C TYR A 292 19.13 20.76 23.70
N ASP A 293 19.71 19.82 22.94
CA ASP A 293 20.05 20.01 21.54
C ASP A 293 19.03 19.31 20.62
N VAL A 294 18.19 20.10 19.94
CA VAL A 294 17.30 19.63 18.87
C VAL A 294 17.96 19.59 17.49
N GLY A 295 19.25 19.86 17.40
CA GLY A 295 20.01 19.94 16.16
C GLY A 295 19.79 21.25 15.41
N LYS A 296 20.34 21.33 14.19
CA LYS A 296 20.29 22.55 13.37
C LYS A 296 18.85 23.03 13.15
N ILE A 297 18.57 24.26 13.59
CA ILE A 297 17.33 24.98 13.30
C ILE A 297 17.55 25.86 12.08
N ASP A 298 16.87 25.51 10.99
CA ASP A 298 16.84 26.30 9.76
C ASP A 298 15.40 26.51 9.31
N LYS A 299 14.63 27.22 10.14
CA LYS A 299 13.21 27.49 9.92
C LYS A 299 13.00 28.95 9.51
N ALA A 300 11.85 29.24 8.92
CA ALA A 300 11.59 30.56 8.36
C ALA A 300 11.51 31.67 9.42
N ASN A 301 11.09 31.32 10.64
CA ASN A 301 10.88 32.26 11.75
C ASN A 301 12.05 32.34 12.76
N CYS A 302 13.14 31.61 12.52
CA CYS A 302 14.39 31.70 13.28
C CYS A 302 15.58 32.00 12.36
N ASP A 303 16.45 32.93 12.77
CA ASP A 303 17.65 33.31 12.02
C ASP A 303 18.83 33.61 12.96
N THR A 304 19.99 33.90 12.38
CA THR A 304 21.16 34.47 13.04
C THR A 304 20.94 35.93 13.43
N GLU A 305 21.89 36.52 14.16
CA GLU A 305 21.87 37.93 14.62
C GLU A 305 21.65 38.98 13.51
N THR A 306 21.86 38.61 12.25
CA THR A 306 21.64 39.49 11.10
C THR A 306 20.17 39.61 10.69
N CYS A 307 19.33 38.66 11.11
CA CYS A 307 17.91 38.56 10.76
C CYS A 307 17.63 38.71 9.25
N SER A 308 18.58 38.27 8.42
CA SER A 308 18.57 38.33 6.96
C SER A 308 17.31 37.72 6.32
N LYS A 309 16.75 36.66 6.91
CA LYS A 309 15.61 35.90 6.37
C LYS A 309 14.34 36.73 6.20
N TRP A 310 14.16 37.81 6.97
CA TRP A 310 12.92 38.60 6.98
C TRP A 310 13.13 40.11 6.92
N GLN A 311 14.30 40.58 6.49
CA GLN A 311 14.58 42.02 6.35
C GLN A 311 13.58 42.76 5.45
N GLN A 312 12.94 42.05 4.51
CA GLN A 312 11.90 42.59 3.63
C GLN A 312 10.49 42.61 4.26
N ILE A 313 10.30 41.94 5.38
CA ILE A 313 9.01 41.78 6.07
C ILE A 313 8.95 42.68 7.31
N THR A 314 10.01 42.68 8.12
CA THR A 314 10.10 43.45 9.37
C THR A 314 11.54 43.77 9.72
N THR A 315 11.74 44.84 10.49
CA THR A 315 13.04 45.21 11.07
C THR A 315 13.25 44.59 12.46
N GLY A 316 12.28 43.84 12.98
CA GLY A 316 12.38 43.18 14.28
C GLY A 316 13.42 42.06 14.28
N CYS A 317 14.26 42.04 15.31
CA CYS A 317 15.34 41.09 15.47
C CYS A 317 15.65 40.96 16.97
N TYR A 318 15.07 39.96 17.61
CA TYR A 318 15.11 39.78 19.07
C TYR A 318 15.84 38.48 19.42
N PRO A 319 16.76 38.48 20.39
CA PRO A 319 17.54 37.30 20.75
C PRO A 319 16.65 36.22 21.36
N GLY A 320 16.89 34.97 20.96
CA GLY A 320 16.14 33.77 21.32
C GLY A 320 15.20 33.28 20.21
N CYS A 321 15.42 32.05 19.73
CA CYS A 321 14.50 31.31 18.86
C CYS A 321 14.88 29.84 18.85
N THR A 322 14.24 29.01 19.70
CA THR A 322 14.67 27.66 20.08
C THR A 322 16.00 27.66 20.85
N TYR A 323 17.06 28.25 20.28
CA TYR A 323 18.33 28.50 20.94
C TYR A 323 18.51 29.99 21.26
N ASP A 324 19.31 30.29 22.27
CA ASP A 324 19.73 31.64 22.67
C ASP A 324 20.58 32.34 21.61
N SER A 325 21.35 31.57 20.84
CA SER A 325 22.18 32.04 19.71
C SER A 325 21.40 32.44 18.46
N LEU A 326 20.10 32.09 18.40
CA LEU A 326 19.21 32.43 17.28
C LEU A 326 18.31 33.60 17.66
N TYR A 327 17.68 34.20 16.65
CA TYR A 327 16.88 35.40 16.75
C TYR A 327 15.50 35.16 16.14
N ARG A 328 14.49 35.85 16.66
CA ARG A 328 13.10 35.85 16.20
C ARG A 328 12.67 37.26 15.77
N SER A 329 11.55 37.34 15.06
CA SER A 329 11.09 38.58 14.43
C SER A 329 10.30 39.54 15.34
N VAL A 330 9.79 39.05 16.48
CA VAL A 330 9.00 39.82 17.47
C VAL A 330 9.42 39.43 18.88
N GLU A 331 9.18 40.31 19.87
CA GLU A 331 9.59 40.03 21.26
C GLU A 331 8.78 38.88 21.88
N ASP A 332 7.46 38.93 21.88
CA ASP A 332 6.60 37.89 22.46
C ASP A 332 5.26 37.69 21.71
N GLN A 333 4.97 38.53 20.72
CA GLN A 333 3.68 38.59 20.00
C GLN A 333 3.57 37.54 18.89
N SER A 334 3.71 36.26 19.23
CA SER A 334 3.64 35.15 18.29
C SER A 334 3.14 33.89 18.97
N VAL A 335 2.21 33.19 18.31
CA VAL A 335 1.75 31.87 18.77
C VAL A 335 2.87 30.83 18.87
N MET A 336 3.99 31.04 18.14
CA MET A 336 5.17 30.18 18.21
C MET A 336 6.10 30.51 19.39
N PHE A 337 5.88 31.64 20.08
CA PHE A 337 6.65 32.05 21.26
C PHE A 337 5.94 31.64 22.55
N ASP A 338 4.64 31.91 22.62
CA ASP A 338 3.73 31.50 23.68
C ASP A 338 2.35 31.33 23.03
N LEU A 339 1.30 30.96 23.77
CA LEU A 339 -0.08 30.85 23.27
C LEU A 339 -0.70 32.23 22.91
N TYR A 340 0.08 33.16 22.36
CA TYR A 340 -0.38 34.43 21.80
C TYR A 340 -1.33 34.16 20.62
N PRO A 341 -2.46 34.88 20.50
CA PRO A 341 -3.56 34.49 19.63
C PRO A 341 -3.39 34.79 18.13
N GLU A 342 -2.16 35.00 17.66
CA GLU A 342 -1.79 35.27 16.26
C GLU A 342 -0.37 34.78 15.93
N TYR A 343 -0.11 34.38 14.68
CA TYR A 343 1.26 34.26 14.18
C TYR A 343 1.85 35.65 13.93
N ASN A 344 3.15 35.85 14.18
CA ASN A 344 3.86 37.05 13.75
C ASN A 344 3.90 37.18 12.21
N ALA A 345 4.34 38.34 11.70
CA ALA A 345 4.34 38.63 10.27
C ALA A 345 5.18 37.64 9.43
N VAL A 346 6.31 37.17 9.96
CA VAL A 346 7.21 36.23 9.27
C VAL A 346 6.59 34.84 9.16
N SER A 347 6.03 34.35 10.27
CA SER A 347 5.31 33.07 10.31
C SER A 347 4.06 33.09 9.41
N ARG A 348 3.31 34.19 9.39
CA ARG A 348 2.17 34.36 8.46
C ARG A 348 2.61 34.32 7.00
N ASP A 349 3.69 35.04 6.66
CA ASP A 349 4.22 35.08 5.29
C ASP A 349 4.66 33.68 4.81
N LYS A 350 5.35 32.91 5.67
CA LYS A 350 5.71 31.51 5.38
C LYS A 350 4.49 30.64 5.10
N ILE A 351 3.44 30.73 5.92
CA ILE A 351 2.20 29.95 5.71
C ILE A 351 1.51 30.38 4.40
N ILE A 352 1.44 31.68 4.11
CA ILE A 352 0.83 32.18 2.86
C ILE A 352 1.59 31.66 1.63
N ARG A 353 2.93 31.69 1.67
CA ARG A 353 3.76 31.13 0.59
C ARG A 353 3.50 29.64 0.40
N LEU A 354 3.49 28.86 1.48
CA LEU A 354 3.16 27.43 1.42
C LEU A 354 1.79 27.20 0.77
N VAL A 355 0.78 27.95 1.18
CA VAL A 355 -0.59 27.85 0.64
C VAL A 355 -0.65 28.20 -0.86
N ASN A 356 0.14 29.16 -1.32
CA ASN A 356 0.20 29.53 -2.73
C ASN A 356 0.98 28.50 -3.56
N ASP A 357 2.10 28.02 -3.04
CA ASP A 357 2.95 27.01 -3.68
C ASP A 357 2.20 25.67 -3.83
N TYR A 358 1.29 25.37 -2.89
CA TYR A 358 0.52 24.13 -2.89
C TYR A 358 -0.25 23.93 -4.19
N THR A 359 -1.07 24.90 -4.59
CA THR A 359 -1.89 24.79 -5.80
C THR A 359 -1.04 24.58 -7.05
N GLN A 360 0.14 25.20 -7.12
CA GLN A 360 1.04 25.02 -8.24
C GLN A 360 1.59 23.59 -8.28
N LYS A 361 2.18 23.11 -7.17
CA LYS A 361 2.76 21.76 -7.09
C LYS A 361 1.72 20.68 -7.32
N GLU A 362 0.52 20.90 -6.83
CA GLU A 362 -0.60 19.98 -6.99
C GLU A 362 -0.95 19.78 -8.47
N ASN A 363 -1.07 20.88 -9.22
CA ASN A 363 -1.32 20.81 -10.67
C ASN A 363 -0.15 20.15 -11.43
N GLU A 364 1.10 20.45 -11.04
CA GLU A 364 2.28 19.84 -11.64
C GLU A 364 2.30 18.31 -11.40
N ALA A 365 2.06 17.88 -10.17
CA ALA A 365 2.02 16.48 -9.81
C ALA A 365 0.85 15.73 -10.48
N GLU A 366 -0.35 16.31 -10.53
CA GLU A 366 -1.50 15.69 -11.21
C GLU A 366 -1.25 15.54 -12.72
N SER A 367 -0.49 16.46 -13.33
CA SER A 367 -0.08 16.34 -14.75
C SER A 367 0.89 15.18 -15.01
N LEU A 368 1.76 14.87 -14.04
CA LEU A 368 2.71 13.77 -14.11
C LEU A 368 2.08 12.44 -13.70
N LEU A 369 1.17 12.46 -12.71
CA LEU A 369 0.67 11.29 -11.98
C LEU A 369 -0.87 11.36 -11.86
N PRO A 370 -1.61 11.10 -12.96
CA PRO A 370 -3.04 11.43 -13.05
C PRO A 370 -3.99 10.44 -12.35
N ASP A 371 -3.53 9.25 -11.94
CA ASP A 371 -4.42 8.16 -11.50
C ASP A 371 -4.95 8.31 -10.07
N LYS A 372 -4.51 9.35 -9.33
CA LYS A 372 -4.97 9.67 -7.95
C LYS A 372 -4.89 8.48 -6.97
N LYS A 373 -3.93 7.59 -7.19
CA LYS A 373 -3.58 6.48 -6.30
C LYS A 373 -2.27 6.79 -5.57
N SER A 374 -1.97 5.99 -4.56
CA SER A 374 -0.69 6.08 -3.84
C SER A 374 -0.14 4.70 -3.52
N TYR A 375 1.18 4.57 -3.63
CA TYR A 375 1.90 3.55 -2.89
C TYR A 375 1.86 3.91 -1.41
N VAL A 376 1.61 2.92 -0.56
CA VAL A 376 1.79 3.03 0.88
C VAL A 376 2.99 2.20 1.26
N VAL A 377 4.06 2.88 1.64
CA VAL A 377 5.33 2.26 2.03
C VAL A 377 5.39 2.21 3.54
N SER A 378 5.61 1.02 4.10
CA SER A 378 5.92 0.88 5.51
C SER A 378 7.37 1.26 5.77
N MET A 379 7.62 2.04 6.81
CA MET A 379 8.93 2.59 7.13
C MET A 379 9.26 2.29 8.59
N ARG A 380 10.50 1.89 8.84
CA ARG A 380 11.08 1.78 10.17
C ARG A 380 12.27 2.72 10.27
N TYR A 381 12.29 3.53 11.31
CA TYR A 381 13.46 4.28 11.69
C TYR A 381 14.05 3.65 12.95
N HIS A 382 15.37 3.47 12.98
CA HIS A 382 16.10 3.00 14.16
C HIS A 382 17.47 3.69 14.24
N ASN A 383 17.72 4.46 15.30
CA ASN A 383 19.03 5.07 15.61
C ASN A 383 19.72 5.82 14.45
N GLY A 384 18.96 6.45 13.55
CA GLY A 384 19.50 7.25 12.44
C GLY A 384 19.50 6.54 11.09
N GLU A 385 19.18 5.25 11.10
CA GLU A 385 18.95 4.39 9.93
C GLU A 385 17.45 4.35 9.63
N ILE A 386 17.12 4.17 8.35
CA ILE A 386 15.76 4.05 7.87
C ILE A 386 15.69 2.88 6.91
N ASP A 387 14.72 2.00 7.14
CA ASP A 387 14.44 0.84 6.32
C ASP A 387 13.00 0.97 5.83
N ALA A 388 12.79 0.62 4.58
CA ALA A 388 11.49 0.47 3.96
C ALA A 388 11.10 -1.01 3.91
N GLY A 389 9.85 -1.29 4.25
CA GLY A 389 9.30 -2.63 4.23
C GLY A 389 8.27 -2.80 3.12
N ASP A 390 7.18 -3.49 3.45
CA ASP A 390 6.09 -3.78 2.52
C ASP A 390 5.49 -2.53 1.88
N VAL A 391 5.08 -2.71 0.62
CA VAL A 391 4.35 -1.73 -0.18
C VAL A 391 3.02 -2.31 -0.64
N PHE A 392 2.00 -1.48 -0.64
CA PHE A 392 0.70 -1.80 -1.24
C PHE A 392 0.11 -0.56 -1.90
N LEU A 393 -0.82 -0.75 -2.83
CA LEU A 393 -1.45 0.35 -3.56
C LEU A 393 -2.81 0.70 -2.95
N MET A 394 -3.05 1.98 -2.69
CA MET A 394 -4.34 2.50 -2.23
C MET A 394 -5.00 3.41 -3.28
N PRO A 395 -6.34 3.40 -3.37
CA PRO A 395 -7.14 4.24 -4.28
C PRO A 395 -7.34 5.65 -3.71
N VAL A 396 -6.35 6.15 -2.96
CA VAL A 396 -6.38 7.45 -2.30
C VAL A 396 -5.15 8.22 -2.72
N LYS A 397 -5.35 9.46 -3.11
CA LYS A 397 -4.27 10.37 -3.51
C LYS A 397 -3.43 10.78 -2.30
N SER A 398 -2.10 10.72 -2.45
CA SER A 398 -1.14 11.17 -1.45
C SER A 398 -1.09 12.68 -1.39
N GLY A 399 -0.94 13.25 -0.20
CA GLY A 399 -0.62 14.67 -0.06
C GLY A 399 0.86 14.99 -0.32
N PHE A 400 1.22 16.26 -0.16
CA PHE A 400 2.59 16.74 -0.32
C PHE A 400 3.23 17.11 1.01
N SER A 401 4.50 16.72 1.20
CA SER A 401 5.30 17.23 2.31
C SER A 401 6.06 18.49 1.89
N TYR A 402 5.84 19.59 2.62
CA TYR A 402 6.58 20.85 2.46
C TYR A 402 7.67 21.04 3.51
N LYS A 403 7.76 20.11 4.48
CA LYS A 403 8.69 20.21 5.59
C LYS A 403 10.09 19.89 5.09
N SER A 404 11.07 20.65 5.57
CA SER A 404 12.47 20.33 5.33
C SER A 404 12.80 19.01 6.01
N SER A 405 13.40 18.08 5.28
CA SER A 405 13.90 16.83 5.84
C SER A 405 15.30 16.54 5.31
N LYS A 406 16.08 15.78 6.09
CA LYS A 406 17.32 15.18 5.61
C LYS A 406 17.07 14.00 4.69
N TYR A 407 15.86 13.44 4.75
CA TYR A 407 15.45 12.32 3.93
C TYR A 407 14.58 12.80 2.77
N ASN A 408 14.76 12.19 1.60
CA ASN A 408 13.92 12.37 0.44
C ASN A 408 13.66 11.01 -0.21
N TYR A 409 12.62 10.94 -1.03
CA TYR A 409 12.36 9.79 -1.88
C TYR A 409 12.26 10.23 -3.33
N SER A 410 12.58 9.32 -4.24
CA SER A 410 12.36 9.48 -5.68
C SER A 410 11.76 8.22 -6.27
N ILE A 411 10.73 8.39 -7.10
CA ILE A 411 10.16 7.32 -7.93
C ILE A 411 10.93 7.30 -9.24
N LYS A 412 11.42 6.14 -9.64
CA LYS A 412 12.15 5.95 -10.90
C LYS A 412 11.45 4.96 -11.81
N ASP A 413 11.64 5.13 -13.11
CA ASP A 413 11.30 4.12 -14.11
C ASP A 413 12.41 3.05 -14.20
N ASP A 414 12.16 2.01 -15.00
CA ASP A 414 13.09 0.90 -15.28
C ASP A 414 14.43 1.35 -15.89
N SER A 415 14.43 2.51 -16.55
CA SER A 415 15.59 3.14 -17.16
C SER A 415 16.39 3.98 -16.15
N GLY A 416 15.90 4.09 -14.90
CA GLY A 416 16.51 4.83 -13.81
C GLY A 416 16.24 6.34 -13.84
N ASN A 417 15.36 6.83 -14.71
CA ASN A 417 14.97 8.23 -14.76
C ASN A 417 14.03 8.56 -13.59
N ILE A 418 14.22 9.73 -12.98
CA ILE A 418 13.35 10.19 -11.90
C ILE A 418 12.04 10.71 -12.49
N ILE A 419 10.94 10.05 -12.16
CA ILE A 419 9.57 10.45 -12.52
C ILE A 419 9.11 11.56 -11.56
N TYR A 420 9.33 11.35 -10.26
CA TYR A 420 8.88 12.25 -9.21
C TYR A 420 9.80 12.16 -8.00
N SER A 421 9.93 13.25 -7.24
CA SER A 421 10.68 13.26 -5.99
C SER A 421 10.07 14.22 -4.98
N SER A 422 10.21 13.90 -3.69
CA SER A 422 9.75 14.75 -2.60
C SER A 422 10.51 14.49 -1.31
N ASN A 423 10.32 15.39 -0.33
CA ASN A 423 10.88 15.21 1.01
C ASN A 423 10.16 14.08 1.74
N LEU A 424 10.93 13.33 2.53
CA LEU A 424 10.45 12.25 3.37
C LEU A 424 10.52 12.67 4.83
N GLU A 425 9.38 12.88 5.48
CA GLU A 425 9.36 13.21 6.89
C GLU A 425 9.50 11.97 7.77
N VAL A 426 10.51 11.98 8.65
CA VAL A 426 10.74 10.96 9.66
C VAL A 426 10.24 11.48 11.02
N PRO A 427 9.22 10.84 11.63
CA PRO A 427 8.58 11.33 12.87
C PRO A 427 9.37 10.93 14.13
N ASN A 428 10.69 11.06 14.13
CA ASN A 428 11.56 10.65 15.24
C ASN A 428 11.74 11.72 16.32
N LYS A 429 11.13 12.90 16.16
CA LYS A 429 11.16 13.98 17.14
C LYS A 429 9.74 14.45 17.43
N VAL A 430 9.42 14.60 18.70
CA VAL A 430 8.12 15.05 19.18
C VAL A 430 8.31 16.26 20.08
N TYR A 431 7.67 17.37 19.71
CA TYR A 431 7.74 18.64 20.43
C TYR A 431 6.47 18.79 21.26
N PRO A 432 6.54 18.87 22.60
CA PRO A 432 5.39 19.15 23.44
C PRO A 432 5.06 20.65 23.46
N VAL A 433 3.81 20.98 23.80
CA VAL A 433 3.46 22.34 24.22
C VAL A 433 4.17 22.70 25.54
N THR A 434 4.52 23.97 25.72
CA THR A 434 5.22 24.49 26.90
C THR A 434 4.52 24.17 28.23
N GLY A 435 5.32 23.83 29.24
CA GLY A 435 4.87 23.42 30.58
C GLY A 435 6.07 23.12 31.51
N PRO A 436 5.83 22.81 32.80
CA PRO A 436 6.88 22.71 33.83
C PRO A 436 7.97 21.65 33.56
N ASP A 437 7.66 20.63 32.75
CA ASP A 437 8.51 19.49 32.45
C ASP A 437 8.59 19.19 30.93
N SER A 438 8.28 20.18 30.08
CA SER A 438 7.95 19.98 28.66
C SER A 438 9.13 19.75 27.72
N VAL A 439 9.98 18.76 27.97
CA VAL A 439 11.16 18.53 27.13
C VAL A 439 10.78 17.84 25.79
N PRO A 440 11.35 18.28 24.64
CA PRO A 440 11.22 17.54 23.39
C PRO A 440 11.73 16.11 23.51
N VAL A 441 11.07 15.16 22.86
CA VAL A 441 11.42 13.74 22.92
C VAL A 441 11.95 13.28 21.57
N SER A 442 13.15 12.71 21.58
CA SER A 442 13.74 12.02 20.43
C SER A 442 13.50 10.53 20.55
N LEU A 443 12.83 9.94 19.57
CA LEU A 443 12.53 8.52 19.51
C LEU A 443 13.71 7.78 18.86
N ALA A 444 14.28 6.83 19.58
CA ALA A 444 15.33 5.96 19.06
C ALA A 444 14.79 5.04 17.96
N SER A 445 13.51 4.67 18.02
CA SER A 445 12.85 3.82 17.04
C SER A 445 11.43 4.28 16.78
N VAL A 446 10.98 4.28 15.53
CA VAL A 446 9.58 4.54 15.17
C VAL A 446 9.19 3.80 13.89
N GLU A 447 8.03 3.18 13.90
CA GLU A 447 7.40 2.60 12.70
C GLU A 447 6.28 3.52 12.22
N PHE A 448 6.22 3.75 10.91
CA PHE A 448 5.26 4.66 10.31
C PHE A 448 4.97 4.28 8.87
N LEU A 449 3.88 4.83 8.32
CA LEU A 449 3.51 4.67 6.91
C LEU A 449 3.80 5.97 6.15
N VAL A 450 4.05 5.85 4.85
CA VAL A 450 4.25 6.99 3.94
C VAL A 450 3.42 6.76 2.69
N MET A 451 2.60 7.74 2.33
CA MET A 451 1.92 7.74 1.04
C MET A 451 2.84 8.40 0.01
N VAL A 452 3.15 7.66 -1.05
CA VAL A 452 3.92 8.12 -2.20
C VAL A 452 3.00 8.11 -3.42
N PRO A 453 2.96 9.18 -4.24
CA PRO A 453 2.15 9.21 -5.44
C PRO A 453 2.37 7.99 -6.35
N TYR A 454 1.29 7.43 -6.93
CA TYR A 454 1.39 6.31 -7.87
C TYR A 454 1.90 6.75 -9.24
N ALA A 455 2.85 6.01 -9.83
CA ALA A 455 3.33 6.19 -11.19
C ALA A 455 3.09 4.93 -12.03
N ARG A 456 2.48 5.08 -13.21
CA ARG A 456 2.17 3.93 -14.09
C ARG A 456 3.41 3.14 -14.51
N ASN A 457 4.51 3.83 -14.77
CA ASN A 457 5.79 3.23 -15.15
C ASN A 457 6.80 3.25 -13.98
N GLY A 458 6.32 3.33 -12.74
CA GLY A 458 7.18 3.28 -11.56
C GLY A 458 7.77 1.87 -11.40
N ASP A 459 9.10 1.81 -11.27
CA ASP A 459 9.86 0.57 -11.06
C ASP A 459 10.41 0.50 -9.63
N VAL A 460 11.00 1.59 -9.13
CA VAL A 460 11.59 1.63 -7.79
C VAL A 460 11.33 2.95 -7.09
N ILE A 461 11.06 2.89 -5.78
CA ILE A 461 11.12 4.03 -4.87
C ILE A 461 12.48 4.01 -4.18
N GLU A 462 13.33 4.97 -4.51
CA GLU A 462 14.64 5.15 -3.90
C GLU A 462 14.55 6.14 -2.74
N ILE A 463 15.04 5.75 -1.57
CA ILE A 463 15.09 6.59 -0.37
C ILE A 463 16.53 7.04 -0.15
N ARG A 464 16.70 8.34 0.01
CA ARG A 464 18.01 8.95 0.25
C ARG A 464 18.03 9.71 1.56
N LYS A 465 19.20 9.72 2.17
CA LYS A 465 19.58 10.64 3.24
C LYS A 465 20.62 11.60 2.66
N GLU A 466 20.23 12.85 2.51
CA GLU A 466 20.99 13.87 1.78
C GLU A 466 21.29 13.38 0.34
N ASN A 467 22.53 12.96 0.06
CA ASN A 467 22.93 12.46 -1.27
C ASN A 467 23.16 10.95 -1.33
N GLU A 468 23.10 10.25 -0.19
CA GLU A 468 23.35 8.81 -0.09
C GLU A 468 22.04 8.03 -0.18
N ILE A 469 22.04 6.96 -0.98
CA ILE A 469 20.92 6.00 -1.02
C ILE A 469 21.00 5.17 0.24
N VAL A 470 19.95 5.19 1.04
CA VAL A 470 19.87 4.44 2.29
C VAL A 470 19.02 3.19 2.13
N ASP A 471 18.01 3.23 1.26
CA ASP A 471 17.19 2.07 0.95
C ASP A 471 16.46 2.22 -0.39
N THR A 472 15.94 1.13 -0.93
CA THR A 472 15.16 1.07 -2.17
C THR A 472 14.04 0.05 -2.05
N VAL A 473 12.87 0.36 -2.62
CA VAL A 473 11.75 -0.57 -2.69
C VAL A 473 11.24 -0.70 -4.10
N SER A 474 11.16 -1.92 -4.62
CA SER A 474 10.52 -2.18 -5.91
C SER A 474 9.04 -1.84 -5.82
N VAL A 475 8.52 -1.22 -6.87
CA VAL A 475 7.09 -0.98 -7.12
C VAL A 475 6.65 -1.51 -8.48
N THR A 476 7.51 -2.31 -9.12
CA THR A 476 7.35 -2.81 -10.49
C THR A 476 6.05 -3.56 -10.67
N ALA A 477 5.62 -4.41 -9.73
CA ALA A 477 4.38 -5.17 -9.91
C ALA A 477 3.09 -4.34 -9.77
N PHE A 478 3.20 -3.03 -9.47
CA PHE A 478 2.09 -2.08 -9.59
C PHE A 478 2.14 -1.29 -10.89
N SER A 479 3.21 -1.44 -11.67
CA SER A 479 3.35 -0.80 -12.95
C SER A 479 2.20 -1.23 -13.87
N ASN A 480 1.80 -0.32 -14.74
CA ASN A 480 0.79 -0.53 -15.76
C ASN A 480 1.37 0.04 -17.05
N LYS A 481 2.35 -0.71 -17.57
CA LYS A 481 3.04 -0.40 -18.83
C LYS A 481 2.20 -0.79 -20.05
N CYS A 482 1.16 -1.58 -19.81
CA CYS A 482 0.26 -2.08 -20.82
C CYS A 482 -0.24 -1.03 -21.83
N GLY A 483 0.06 -1.28 -23.08
CA GLY A 483 -0.14 -0.43 -24.24
C GLY A 483 1.12 0.26 -24.77
N ASP A 484 2.32 -0.09 -24.29
CA ASP A 484 3.60 0.42 -24.80
C ASP A 484 4.21 -0.46 -25.93
N ASN A 485 3.56 -1.58 -26.23
CA ASN A 485 3.93 -2.59 -27.23
C ASN A 485 5.15 -3.47 -26.85
N VAL A 486 5.50 -3.54 -25.57
CA VAL A 486 6.50 -4.44 -25.02
C VAL A 486 5.83 -5.32 -23.96
N CYS A 487 5.93 -6.65 -24.09
CA CYS A 487 5.49 -7.56 -23.04
C CYS A 487 6.64 -7.72 -22.05
N ASP A 488 6.60 -6.95 -20.96
CA ASP A 488 7.59 -7.01 -19.89
C ASP A 488 7.38 -8.26 -18.99
N ASP A 489 8.39 -8.61 -18.19
CA ASP A 489 8.38 -9.80 -17.33
C ASP A 489 7.24 -9.77 -16.28
N ASP A 490 6.79 -8.57 -15.88
CA ASP A 490 5.65 -8.34 -14.98
C ASP A 490 4.29 -8.28 -15.70
N GLU A 491 4.26 -8.41 -17.03
CA GLU A 491 3.05 -8.46 -17.84
C GLU A 491 2.77 -9.87 -18.38
N ASN A 492 1.48 -10.19 -18.54
CA ASN A 492 1.06 -11.39 -19.25
C ASN A 492 -0.21 -11.11 -20.06
N TYR A 493 -0.68 -12.08 -20.83
CA TYR A 493 -1.87 -11.86 -21.67
C TYR A 493 -3.14 -11.53 -20.86
N LEU A 494 -3.25 -11.96 -19.59
CA LEU A 494 -4.38 -11.59 -18.73
C LEU A 494 -4.28 -10.16 -18.22
N SER A 495 -3.11 -9.72 -17.78
CA SER A 495 -2.88 -8.35 -17.27
C SER A 495 -2.77 -7.33 -18.42
N CYS A 496 -2.13 -7.71 -19.53
CA CYS A 496 -1.94 -6.90 -20.73
C CYS A 496 -2.04 -7.66 -22.06
N SER A 497 -3.27 -8.01 -22.48
CA SER A 497 -3.52 -8.55 -23.84
C SER A 497 -3.17 -7.62 -25.01
N LYS A 498 -2.80 -6.36 -24.75
CA LYS A 498 -2.39 -5.41 -25.80
C LYS A 498 -0.96 -5.65 -26.26
N ASP A 499 -0.07 -5.95 -25.32
CA ASP A 499 1.37 -6.04 -25.55
C ASP A 499 1.85 -7.49 -25.45
N CYS A 500 1.25 -8.27 -24.54
CA CYS A 500 1.51 -9.69 -24.38
C CYS A 500 0.59 -10.55 -25.26
N SER A 501 1.17 -11.56 -25.89
CA SER A 501 0.46 -12.59 -26.64
C SER A 501 0.16 -13.80 -25.76
N LEU A 502 -0.92 -14.53 -26.03
CA LEU A 502 -1.28 -15.82 -25.39
C LEU A 502 -0.22 -16.94 -25.47
N ILE A 503 0.92 -16.67 -26.10
CA ILE A 503 2.01 -17.60 -26.35
C ILE A 503 3.30 -16.83 -26.09
N GLY A 504 4.08 -17.29 -25.12
CA GLY A 504 5.35 -16.69 -24.72
C GLY A 504 5.19 -15.49 -23.79
N ASP A 505 4.09 -15.39 -23.04
CA ASP A 505 3.88 -14.41 -21.97
C ASP A 505 4.33 -14.93 -20.60
N HIS A 506 5.09 -16.04 -20.58
CA HIS A 506 5.65 -16.65 -19.38
C HIS A 506 4.63 -17.01 -18.29
N PHE A 507 3.34 -17.00 -18.62
CA PHE A 507 2.24 -17.22 -17.70
C PHE A 507 1.36 -18.38 -18.19
N CYS A 508 1.09 -19.37 -17.33
CA CYS A 508 0.29 -20.52 -17.74
C CYS A 508 -1.21 -20.31 -17.49
N GLN A 509 -1.99 -20.11 -18.56
CA GLN A 509 -3.47 -20.14 -18.51
C GLN A 509 -4.01 -21.55 -18.78
N THR A 510 -4.44 -22.24 -17.72
CA THR A 510 -4.99 -23.60 -17.84
C THR A 510 -6.34 -23.70 -18.58
N ASP A 511 -7.03 -22.57 -18.73
CA ASP A 511 -8.40 -22.48 -19.23
C ASP A 511 -8.45 -22.29 -20.75
N VAL A 512 -7.32 -21.86 -21.32
CA VAL A 512 -7.12 -21.61 -22.75
C VAL A 512 -5.96 -22.47 -23.25
N CYS A 513 -5.77 -22.56 -24.56
CA CYS A 513 -4.63 -23.28 -25.10
C CYS A 513 -3.40 -22.38 -25.04
N ASP A 514 -2.69 -22.51 -23.94
CA ASP A 514 -1.49 -21.77 -23.60
C ASP A 514 -0.26 -22.68 -23.69
N THR A 515 0.79 -22.21 -24.37
CA THR A 515 2.02 -22.99 -24.60
C THR A 515 2.99 -22.94 -23.45
N ASP A 516 2.84 -21.98 -22.54
CA ASP A 516 3.70 -21.77 -21.39
C ASP A 516 3.31 -22.71 -20.23
N CYS A 517 2.17 -23.39 -20.36
CA CYS A 517 1.73 -24.42 -19.42
C CYS A 517 2.57 -25.71 -19.45
N PRO A 518 3.05 -26.24 -18.30
CA PRO A 518 3.86 -27.46 -18.22
C PRO A 518 3.16 -28.74 -18.73
N ASP A 519 1.82 -28.79 -18.73
CA ASP A 519 1.03 -29.99 -19.06
C ASP A 519 0.23 -29.75 -20.36
N ILE A 520 0.94 -29.72 -21.50
CA ILE A 520 0.42 -29.51 -22.89
C ILE A 520 -0.48 -30.67 -23.40
N LYS A 521 -1.39 -31.20 -22.57
CA LYS A 521 -2.31 -32.27 -22.98
C LYS A 521 -3.56 -31.77 -23.72
N SER A 522 -3.89 -30.48 -23.65
CA SER A 522 -5.10 -29.91 -24.27
C SER A 522 -4.86 -29.33 -25.68
N CYS A 523 -3.71 -28.67 -25.91
CA CYS A 523 -3.43 -28.00 -27.19
C CYS A 523 -3.21 -28.97 -28.37
N SER A 524 -2.71 -30.18 -28.12
CA SER A 524 -2.45 -31.18 -29.17
C SER A 524 -3.66 -32.05 -29.53
N LYS A 525 -4.80 -31.94 -28.80
CA LYS A 525 -5.95 -32.83 -29.00
C LYS A 525 -6.84 -32.47 -30.20
N ARG A 526 -6.86 -31.21 -30.67
CA ARG A 526 -7.72 -30.81 -31.79
C ARG A 526 -7.30 -31.39 -33.15
N ALA A 527 -6.04 -31.78 -33.33
CA ALA A 527 -5.57 -32.39 -34.57
C ALA A 527 -5.87 -33.90 -34.65
N ARG A 528 -6.09 -34.59 -33.52
CA ARG A 528 -6.23 -36.05 -33.47
C ARG A 528 -7.65 -36.54 -33.76
N ASP A 529 -8.67 -35.72 -33.47
CA ASP A 529 -10.08 -36.11 -33.62
C ASP A 529 -10.55 -36.19 -35.08
N TYR A 530 -9.81 -35.61 -36.03
CA TYR A 530 -10.11 -35.70 -37.47
C TYR A 530 -9.37 -36.81 -38.22
N LEU A 531 -8.38 -37.47 -37.60
CA LEU A 531 -7.62 -38.53 -38.28
C LEU A 531 -8.45 -39.80 -38.49
N LEU A 532 -9.23 -40.20 -37.47
CA LEU A 532 -10.05 -41.41 -37.52
C LEU A 532 -11.19 -41.31 -38.56
N PRO A 533 -11.96 -40.20 -38.63
CA PRO A 533 -12.97 -40.01 -39.67
C PRO A 533 -12.37 -39.99 -41.08
N VAL A 534 -11.22 -39.33 -41.27
CA VAL A 534 -10.55 -39.25 -42.59
C VAL A 534 -10.06 -40.63 -43.05
N ILE A 535 -9.49 -41.43 -42.14
CA ILE A 535 -9.09 -42.81 -42.44
C ILE A 535 -10.31 -43.67 -42.81
N LEU A 536 -11.43 -43.53 -42.10
CA LEU A 536 -12.66 -44.28 -42.40
C LEU A 536 -13.24 -43.89 -43.77
N VAL A 537 -13.23 -42.60 -44.14
CA VAL A 537 -13.67 -42.14 -45.46
C VAL A 537 -12.73 -42.65 -46.56
N ALA A 538 -11.41 -42.63 -46.34
CA ALA A 538 -10.43 -43.14 -47.31
C ALA A 538 -10.58 -44.66 -47.54
N ILE A 539 -10.76 -45.45 -46.47
CA ILE A 539 -11.00 -46.90 -46.58
C ILE A 539 -12.30 -47.18 -47.33
N SER A 540 -13.36 -46.41 -47.05
CA SER A 540 -14.66 -46.53 -47.73
C SER A 540 -14.53 -46.30 -49.24
N LEU A 541 -13.80 -45.26 -49.65
CA LEU A 541 -13.53 -44.96 -51.06
C LEU A 541 -12.70 -46.06 -51.74
N ILE A 542 -11.67 -46.59 -51.06
CA ILE A 542 -10.85 -47.70 -51.59
C ILE A 542 -11.70 -48.96 -51.80
N VAL A 543 -12.59 -49.29 -50.86
CA VAL A 543 -13.50 -50.44 -51.00
C VAL A 543 -14.47 -50.26 -52.18
N ILE A 544 -15.01 -49.06 -52.36
CA ILE A 544 -15.88 -48.74 -53.50
C ILE A 544 -15.13 -48.92 -54.83
N VAL A 545 -13.90 -48.42 -54.93
CA VAL A 545 -13.06 -48.57 -56.12
C VAL A 545 -12.76 -50.04 -56.41
N ILE A 546 -12.41 -50.84 -55.39
CA ILE A 546 -12.18 -52.28 -55.54
C ILE A 546 -13.45 -53.01 -56.01
N LEU A 547 -14.62 -52.65 -55.48
CA LEU A 547 -15.90 -53.21 -55.90
C LEU A 547 -16.22 -52.86 -57.36
N ILE A 548 -15.98 -51.62 -57.79
CA ILE A 548 -16.17 -51.19 -59.18
C ILE A 548 -15.22 -51.96 -60.12
N ILE A 549 -13.95 -52.13 -59.74
CA ILE A 549 -12.97 -52.89 -60.53
C ILE A 549 -13.37 -54.37 -60.63
N ARG A 550 -13.80 -54.99 -59.52
CA ARG A 550 -14.27 -56.38 -59.52
C ARG A 550 -15.54 -56.56 -60.36
N ASN A 551 -16.46 -55.60 -60.34
CA ASN A 551 -17.68 -55.68 -61.13
C ASN A 551 -17.41 -55.51 -62.64
N LYS A 552 -16.43 -54.69 -63.02
CA LYS A 552 -15.95 -54.59 -64.41
C LYS A 552 -15.27 -55.88 -64.89
N LYS A 553 -14.54 -56.59 -64.03
CA LYS A 553 -13.92 -57.91 -64.36
C LYS A 553 -14.92 -59.06 -64.47
N LYS A 554 -16.16 -58.91 -64.00
CA LYS A 554 -17.21 -59.94 -64.08
C LYS A 554 -18.12 -59.81 -65.32
N LYS A 555 -17.99 -58.69 -66.06
CA LYS A 555 -18.71 -58.41 -67.32
C LYS A 555 -17.83 -58.58 -68.57
N ARG A 556 -16.59 -58.99 -68.40
CA ARG A 556 -15.78 -59.67 -69.42
C ARG A 556 -15.68 -61.12 -69.01
#